data_AF-A0A9X8YPK0-F1
#
_entry.id   AF-A0A9X8YPK0-F1
#
_cell.length_a   1.000
_cell.length_b   1.000
_cell.length_c   1.000
_cell.angle_alpha   90.00
_cell.angle_beta   90.00
_cell.angle_gamma   90.00
#
_symmetry.space_group_name_H-M   'P 1'
#
loop_
_entity.id
_entity.type
_entity.pdbx_description
1 polymer ?
#
loop_
_entity_poly.entity_id
_entity_poly.type
_entity_poly.pdbx_seq_one_letter_code
_entity_poly.pdbx_strand_id
1 'polypeptide(L)'
;MRLMAGKKAVIECGESLTLIVGGHYITIDPTGITSSDAIGLGSGAPGQVGDWNGKLPDVPGIPAEPPPPTPAALLPVTGELKPLCLSCMMKAASSGQTLVIRGQS
;
A
#
# COMPACT_ATOMS: atom_id res chain seq x y z
N MET A 1 -28.83 -4.03 27.12
CA MET A 1 -28.95 -5.27 26.30
C MET A 1 -27.62 -6.02 26.38
N ARG A 2 -27.62 -7.29 26.82
CA ARG A 2 -26.40 -8.11 26.92
C ARG A 2 -26.43 -9.14 25.79
N LEU A 3 -25.53 -8.99 24.82
CA LEU A 3 -25.28 -10.03 23.84
C LEU A 3 -24.36 -11.07 24.48
N MET A 4 -24.74 -12.35 24.42
CA MET A 4 -23.99 -13.47 24.98
C MET A 4 -23.35 -14.26 23.85
N ALA A 5 -22.15 -14.78 24.09
CA ALA A 5 -21.47 -15.68 23.15
C ALA A 5 -22.35 -16.90 22.84
N GLY A 6 -22.31 -17.37 21.59
CA GLY A 6 -23.09 -18.53 21.12
C GLY A 6 -24.53 -18.22 20.68
N LYS A 7 -24.92 -16.93 20.60
CA LYS A 7 -26.21 -16.50 20.04
C LYS A 7 -25.98 -15.63 18.81
N LYS A 8 -26.82 -15.80 17.78
CA LYS A 8 -26.80 -14.98 16.56
C LYS A 8 -27.65 -13.74 16.77
N ALA A 9 -27.08 -12.57 16.50
CA ALA A 9 -27.82 -11.32 16.33
C ALA A 9 -27.75 -10.92 14.85
N VAL A 10 -28.87 -10.44 14.30
CA VAL A 10 -28.95 -9.91 12.94
C VAL A 10 -29.42 -8.47 13.05
N ILE A 11 -28.65 -7.55 12.46
CA ILE A 11 -28.95 -6.12 12.45
C ILE A 11 -29.03 -5.73 10.98
N GLU A 12 -30.20 -5.25 10.56
CA GLU A 12 -30.45 -4.76 9.21
C GLU A 12 -30.51 -3.24 9.24
N CYS A 13 -29.74 -2.60 8.37
CA CYS A 13 -29.68 -1.15 8.22
C CYS A 13 -29.84 -0.80 6.74
N GLY A 14 -30.64 0.22 6.44
CA GLY A 14 -30.97 0.59 5.06
C GLY A 14 -29.91 1.44 4.34
N GLU A 15 -28.99 2.06 5.09
CA GLU A 15 -27.98 2.96 4.53
C GLU A 15 -26.60 2.69 5.13
N SER A 16 -26.45 2.85 6.44
CA SER A 16 -25.20 2.56 7.13
C SER A 16 -25.41 2.05 8.55
N LEU A 17 -24.43 1.31 9.07
CA LEU A 17 -24.35 0.83 10.45
C LEU A 17 -23.05 1.32 11.08
N THR A 18 -23.14 2.13 12.13
CA THR A 18 -21.97 2.63 12.88
C THR A 18 -22.01 2.19 14.34
N LEU A 19 -20.93 1.58 14.81
CA LEU A 19 -20.72 1.18 16.20
C LEU A 19 -19.66 2.10 16.81
N ILE A 20 -19.99 2.78 17.92
CA ILE A 20 -19.08 3.72 18.60
C ILE A 20 -18.79 3.21 20.02
N VAL A 21 -17.51 3.11 20.38
CA VAL A 21 -17.06 2.74 21.73
C VAL A 21 -15.85 3.57 22.10
N GLY A 22 -15.94 4.34 23.20
CA GLY A 22 -14.78 5.06 23.75
C GLY A 22 -14.12 6.07 22.80
N GLY A 23 -14.87 6.64 21.84
CA GLY A 23 -14.33 7.56 20.83
C GLY A 23 -13.81 6.87 19.55
N HIS A 24 -13.84 5.54 19.51
CA HIS A 24 -13.51 4.72 18.35
C HIS A 24 -14.78 4.30 17.61
N TYR A 25 -14.64 4.01 16.32
CA TYR A 25 -15.78 3.64 15.49
C TYR A 25 -15.49 2.53 14.48
N ILE A 26 -16.54 1.81 14.12
CA ILE A 26 -16.62 0.94 12.94
C ILE A 26 -17.88 1.33 12.19
N THR A 27 -17.75 1.66 10.92
CA THR A 27 -18.84 2.01 10.01
C THR A 27 -18.91 0.98 8.88
N ILE A 28 -20.10 0.47 8.61
CA ILE A 28 -20.42 -0.36 7.45
C ILE A 28 -21.41 0.41 6.60
N ASP A 29 -21.05 0.68 5.35
CA ASP A 29 -21.85 1.40 4.37
C ASP A 29 -21.73 0.73 2.99
N PRO A 30 -22.41 1.22 1.93
CA PRO A 30 -22.32 0.63 0.60
C PRO A 30 -20.93 0.71 -0.03
N THR A 31 -20.03 1.55 0.51
CA THR A 31 -18.66 1.73 0.01
C THR A 31 -17.68 0.76 0.68
N GLY A 32 -18.00 0.24 1.86
CA GLY A 32 -17.26 -0.80 2.52
C GLY A 32 -17.29 -0.72 4.04
N ILE A 33 -16.18 -1.14 4.66
CA ILE A 33 -15.99 -1.15 6.10
C ILE A 33 -14.87 -0.16 6.44
N THR A 34 -15.18 0.83 7.26
CA THR A 34 -14.22 1.83 7.75
C THR A 34 -14.12 1.74 9.27
N SER A 35 -12.90 1.81 9.81
CA SER A 35 -12.67 1.79 11.26
C SER A 35 -11.63 2.82 11.69
N SER A 36 -11.72 3.29 12.93
CA SER A 36 -10.65 4.05 13.56
C SER A 36 -9.44 3.16 13.91
N ASP A 37 -8.26 3.75 14.01
CA ASP A 37 -6.96 3.07 14.21
C ASP A 37 -6.88 2.11 15.40
N ALA A 38 -7.71 2.30 16.44
CA ALA A 38 -7.68 1.48 17.66
C ALA A 38 -8.53 0.20 17.59
N ILE A 39 -9.26 0.00 16.48
CA ILE A 39 -10.06 -1.22 16.28
C ILE A 39 -9.22 -2.21 15.47
N GLY A 40 -8.84 -3.33 16.07
CA GLY A 40 -8.27 -4.47 15.34
C GLY A 40 -9.35 -5.17 14.51
N LEU A 41 -9.26 -5.08 13.18
CA LEU A 41 -10.09 -5.87 12.27
C LEU A 41 -9.34 -7.16 11.89
N GLY A 42 -9.77 -8.27 12.49
CA GLY A 42 -9.11 -9.58 12.33
C GLY A 42 -7.87 -9.71 13.23
N SER A 43 -7.77 -10.86 13.89
CA SER A 43 -6.58 -11.25 14.66
C SER A 43 -6.04 -12.54 14.05
N GLY A 44 -4.93 -12.45 13.32
CA GLY A 44 -4.28 -13.61 12.70
C GLY A 44 -2.87 -13.27 12.22
N ALA A 45 -1.92 -14.18 12.42
CA ALA A 45 -0.57 -14.03 11.89
C ALA A 45 -0.58 -14.18 10.36
N PRO A 46 0.35 -13.55 9.62
CA PRO A 46 0.50 -13.77 8.18
C PRO A 46 0.60 -15.28 7.89
N GLY A 47 -0.33 -15.84 7.10
CA GLY A 47 -0.38 -17.26 6.78
C GLY A 47 -1.13 -18.15 7.78
N GLN A 48 -1.65 -17.61 8.88
CA GLN A 48 -2.66 -18.27 9.72
C GLN A 48 -3.99 -17.57 9.48
N VAL A 49 -4.90 -18.27 8.82
CA VAL A 49 -6.24 -17.81 8.47
C VAL A 49 -7.04 -17.59 9.76
N GLY A 50 -6.91 -16.40 10.36
CA GLY A 50 -7.93 -15.85 11.24
C GLY A 50 -9.00 -15.23 10.36
N ASP A 51 -9.90 -16.07 9.84
CA ASP A 51 -11.22 -15.79 9.21
C ASP A 51 -11.38 -14.62 8.20
N TRP A 52 -10.34 -13.87 7.87
CA TRP A 52 -10.33 -12.89 6.80
C TRP A 52 -9.86 -13.57 5.52
N ASN A 53 -10.82 -14.04 4.71
CA ASN A 53 -10.58 -14.69 3.43
C ASN A 53 -10.22 -13.68 2.31
N GLY A 54 -9.76 -12.49 2.67
CA GLY A 54 -9.34 -11.48 1.72
C GLY A 54 -8.01 -11.86 1.09
N LYS A 55 -7.96 -11.90 -0.24
CA LYS A 55 -6.71 -12.05 -0.96
C LYS A 55 -5.86 -10.81 -0.70
N LEU A 56 -4.76 -10.96 0.04
CA LEU A 56 -3.76 -9.91 0.15
C LEU A 56 -3.31 -9.53 -1.28
N PRO A 57 -3.16 -8.23 -1.59
CA PRO A 57 -2.49 -7.83 -2.81
C PRO A 57 -1.15 -8.54 -2.91
N ASP A 58 -0.76 -8.98 -4.11
CA ASP A 58 0.58 -9.51 -4.33
C ASP A 58 1.55 -8.41 -3.91
N VAL A 59 2.24 -8.63 -2.78
CA VAL A 59 3.30 -7.73 -2.34
C VAL A 59 4.34 -7.77 -3.46
N PRO A 60 4.67 -6.65 -4.13
CA PRO A 60 5.80 -6.65 -5.04
C PRO A 60 6.99 -7.12 -4.22
N GLY A 61 7.54 -8.28 -4.56
CA GLY A 61 8.65 -8.85 -3.80
C GLY A 61 9.71 -7.77 -3.63
N ILE A 62 10.21 -7.60 -2.40
CA ILE A 62 11.38 -6.76 -2.16
C ILE A 62 12.43 -7.23 -3.17
N PRO A 63 12.87 -6.39 -4.13
CA PRO A 63 13.89 -6.80 -5.06
C PRO A 63 15.07 -7.29 -4.23
N ALA A 64 15.51 -8.52 -4.49
CA ALA A 64 16.73 -9.03 -3.87
C ALA A 64 17.81 -7.96 -4.03
N GLU A 65 18.52 -7.67 -2.94
CA GLU A 65 19.59 -6.68 -2.92
C GLU A 65 20.47 -6.90 -4.16
N PRO A 66 20.61 -5.90 -5.04
CA PRO A 66 21.39 -6.09 -6.26
C PRO A 66 22.80 -6.53 -5.85
N PRO A 67 23.41 -7.47 -6.58
CA PRO A 67 24.77 -7.91 -6.26
C PRO A 67 25.68 -6.68 -6.18
N PRO A 68 26.67 -6.69 -5.26
CA PRO A 68 27.59 -5.57 -5.11
C PRO A 68 28.18 -5.22 -6.48
N PRO A 69 28.20 -3.93 -6.86
CA PRO A 69 28.63 -3.53 -8.19
C PRO A 69 30.05 -4.06 -8.43
N THR A 70 30.20 -4.91 -9.46
CA THR A 70 31.52 -5.27 -9.95
C THR A 70 32.25 -3.99 -10.38
N PRO A 71 33.55 -3.82 -10.07
CA PRO A 71 34.30 -2.58 -10.33
C PRO A 71 34.23 -2.05 -11.77
N ALA A 72 33.87 -2.89 -12.74
CA ALA A 72 33.63 -2.49 -14.14
C ALA A 72 32.40 -1.58 -14.36
N ALA A 73 31.49 -1.47 -13.39
CA ALA A 73 30.32 -0.57 -13.46
C ALA A 73 30.60 0.83 -12.87
N LEU A 74 31.75 1.03 -12.22
CA LEU A 74 32.23 2.34 -11.78
C LEU A 74 33.09 2.96 -12.88
N LEU A 75 32.53 3.11 -14.08
CA LEU A 75 33.07 4.13 -14.97
C LEU A 75 32.65 5.47 -14.36
N PRO A 76 33.60 6.32 -13.91
CA PRO A 76 33.24 7.69 -13.59
C PRO A 76 32.56 8.27 -14.84
N VAL A 77 31.37 8.83 -14.69
CA VAL A 77 30.80 9.69 -15.72
C VAL A 77 31.71 10.91 -15.77
N THR A 78 32.76 10.82 -16.58
CA THR A 78 33.69 11.91 -16.88
C THR A 78 33.12 12.86 -17.91
N GLY A 79 31.82 12.74 -18.23
CA GLY A 79 31.11 13.66 -19.07
C GLY A 79 30.58 14.82 -18.23
N GLU A 80 31.03 16.04 -18.56
CA GLU A 80 30.36 17.27 -18.17
C GLU A 80 28.85 17.11 -18.44
N LEU A 81 28.02 17.34 -17.40
CA LEU A 81 26.55 17.25 -17.48
C LEU A 81 26.05 18.28 -18.50
N LYS A 82 26.00 17.88 -19.77
CA LYS A 82 25.42 18.71 -20.83
C LYS A 82 23.95 18.93 -20.47
N PRO A 83 23.45 20.19 -20.50
CA PRO A 83 22.04 20.43 -20.25
C PRO A 83 21.22 19.59 -21.23
N LEU A 84 20.23 18.87 -20.70
CA LEU A 84 19.30 18.08 -21.51
C LEU A 84 18.61 19.02 -22.50
N CYS A 85 18.61 18.65 -23.78
CA CYS A 85 17.96 19.45 -24.81
C CYS A 85 16.43 19.36 -24.68
N LEU A 86 15.70 20.42 -25.02
CA LEU A 86 14.23 20.43 -24.90
C LEU A 86 13.57 19.33 -25.75
N SER A 87 14.11 19.03 -26.94
CA SER A 87 13.65 17.94 -27.80
C SER A 87 13.95 16.55 -27.21
N CYS A 88 15.06 16.42 -26.47
CA CYS A 88 15.42 15.20 -25.74
C CYS A 88 14.38 14.93 -24.64
N MET A 89 13.97 15.97 -23.91
CA MET A 89 12.98 15.89 -22.83
C MET A 89 11.60 15.53 -23.36
N MET A 90 11.14 16.15 -24.47
CA MET A 90 9.86 15.81 -25.08
C MET A 90 9.84 14.37 -25.62
N LYS A 91 10.95 13.88 -26.17
CA LYS A 91 11.05 12.50 -26.67
C LYS A 91 11.06 11.48 -25.52
N ALA A 92 11.70 11.81 -24.41
CA ALA A 92 11.63 10.98 -23.20
C ALA A 92 10.20 10.91 -22.66
N ALA A 93 9.49 12.05 -22.60
CA ALA A 93 8.09 12.11 -22.18
C ALA A 93 7.17 11.29 -23.09
N SER A 94 7.34 11.37 -24.42
CA SER A 94 6.51 10.60 -25.37
C SER A 94 6.80 9.10 -25.38
N SER A 95 8.03 8.70 -25.03
CA SER A 95 8.43 7.30 -24.92
C SER A 95 8.20 6.70 -23.51
N GLY A 96 7.60 7.46 -22.60
CA GLY A 96 7.29 7.00 -21.25
C GLY A 96 8.53 6.76 -20.38
N GLN A 97 9.67 7.37 -20.71
CA GLN A 97 10.88 7.22 -19.90
C GLN A 97 10.81 8.09 -18.64
N THR A 98 11.06 7.47 -17.49
CA THR A 98 11.12 8.18 -16.20
C THR A 98 12.46 8.89 -16.04
N LEU A 99 12.42 10.13 -15.53
CA LEU A 99 13.62 10.94 -15.32
C LEU A 99 14.16 10.64 -13.91
N VAL A 100 15.29 9.95 -13.83
CA VAL A 100 15.95 9.67 -12.54
C VAL A 100 16.91 10.81 -12.23
N ILE A 101 16.52 11.70 -11.31
CA ILE A 101 17.45 12.69 -10.74
C ILE A 101 18.34 11.94 -9.75
N ARG A 102 19.57 11.62 -10.16
CA ARG A 102 20.57 11.01 -9.27
C ARG A 102 21.31 12.14 -8.53
N GLY A 103 21.05 12.30 -7.23
CA GLY A 103 21.77 13.29 -6.41
C GLY A 103 21.02 13.90 -5.22
N GLN A 104 19.84 13.40 -4.85
CA GLN A 104 19.23 13.75 -3.56
C GLN A 104 19.23 12.50 -2.66
N SER A 105 20.34 12.36 -1.92
CA SER A 105 20.48 11.56 -0.71
C SER A 105 20.81 12.50 0.43
#